data_AF-A0A1Q7IUD2-F1
#
_entry.id   AF-A0A1Q7IUD2-F1
#
_cell.length_a   1.000
_cell.length_b   1.000
_cell.length_c   1.000
_cell.angle_alpha   90.00
_cell.angle_beta   90.00
_cell.angle_gamma   90.00
#
_symmetry.space_group_name_H-M   'P 1'
#
loop_
_entity.id
_entity.type
_entity.pdbx_description
1 polymer ?
#
loop_
_entity_poly.entity_id
_entity_poly.type
_entity_poly.pdbx_seq_one_letter_code
_entity_poly.pdbx_strand_id
1 'polypeptide(L)'
;MQVAIYTGKDPGGKRFLSTLERRIARQEIRAWEVRRKSPLTLVHSGDRYASVRVMFVPSGTRTFARVAREGKLGAFRSPEPALVATITGASSVDRVLGFLVGMLTRHAEPLGVIGVGIPLTE
;
A
#
# COMPACT_ATOMS: atom_id res chain seq x y z
N MET A 1 9.62 -5.23 -0.96
CA MET A 1 8.68 -5.44 -2.08
C MET A 1 7.82 -4.20 -2.26
N GLN A 2 7.34 -3.92 -3.48
CA GLN A 2 6.47 -2.77 -3.77
C GLN A 2 5.19 -3.22 -4.47
N VAL A 3 4.12 -2.46 -4.32
CA VAL A 3 2.83 -2.70 -4.98
C VAL A 3 2.33 -1.36 -5.54
N ALA A 4 2.08 -1.31 -6.84
CA ALA A 4 1.45 -0.18 -7.52
C ALA A 4 -0.06 -0.23 -7.31
N ILE A 5 -0.67 0.90 -6.92
CA ILE A 5 -2.10 0.99 -6.65
C ILE A 5 -2.69 2.07 -7.55
N TYR A 6 -3.67 1.69 -8.35
CA TYR A 6 -4.45 2.57 -9.20
C TYR A 6 -5.79 2.82 -8.54
N THR A 7 -6.12 4.10 -8.37
CA THR A 7 -7.41 4.54 -7.85
C THR A 7 -8.25 5.15 -8.96
N GLY A 8 -9.56 5.24 -8.77
CA GLY A 8 -10.45 6.05 -9.62
C GLY A 8 -10.07 7.54 -9.59
N LYS A 9 -10.99 8.43 -10.01
CA LYS A 9 -10.82 9.90 -9.96
C LYS A 9 -10.51 10.40 -8.53
N ASP A 10 -9.24 10.34 -8.15
CA ASP A 10 -8.72 10.70 -6.84
C ASP A 10 -7.23 11.08 -6.97
N PRO A 11 -6.93 12.33 -7.38
CA PRO A 11 -5.57 12.80 -7.56
C PRO A 11 -4.77 12.66 -6.25
N GLY A 12 -3.75 11.80 -6.26
CA GLY A 12 -2.88 11.55 -5.11
C GLY A 12 -3.45 10.59 -4.05
N GLY A 13 -4.50 9.82 -4.37
CA GLY A 13 -4.96 8.72 -3.50
C GLY A 13 -5.53 9.16 -2.15
N LYS A 14 -6.07 10.38 -2.05
CA LYS A 14 -6.56 10.95 -0.79
C LYS A 14 -7.79 10.20 -0.27
N ARG A 15 -8.74 9.85 -1.16
CA ARG A 15 -9.90 9.03 -0.81
C ARG A 15 -9.47 7.65 -0.35
N PHE A 16 -8.50 7.04 -1.02
CA PHE A 16 -7.96 5.74 -0.61
C PHE A 16 -7.42 5.78 0.82
N LEU A 17 -6.50 6.70 1.12
CA LEU A 17 -5.84 6.79 2.42
C LEU A 17 -6.85 7.10 3.54
N SER A 18 -7.72 8.10 3.33
CA SER A 18 -8.73 8.47 4.32
C SER A 18 -9.73 7.35 4.60
N THR A 19 -10.12 6.56 3.58
CA THR A 19 -11.02 5.42 3.76
C THR A 19 -10.31 4.26 4.46
N LEU A 20 -9.05 4.00 4.11
CA LEU A 20 -8.25 2.97 4.75
C LEU A 20 -8.05 3.26 6.26
N GLU A 21 -7.66 4.49 6.60
CA GLU A 21 -7.52 4.93 8.00
C GLU A 21 -8.84 4.77 8.77
N ARG A 22 -9.97 5.16 8.17
CA ARG A 22 -11.29 5.00 8.80
C ARG A 22 -11.62 3.55 9.10
N ARG A 23 -11.34 2.63 8.18
CA ARG A 23 -11.59 1.19 8.34
C ARG A 23 -10.72 0.58 9.43
N ILE A 24 -9.45 0.98 9.50
CA ILE A 24 -8.54 0.55 10.57
C ILE A 24 -9.02 1.06 11.93
N ALA A 25 -9.39 2.34 12.03
CA ALA A 25 -9.91 2.93 13.27
C ALA A 25 -11.20 2.24 13.76
N ARG A 26 -12.05 1.79 12.83
CA ARG A 26 -13.26 1.00 13.12
C ARG A 26 -12.98 -0.50 13.33
N GLN A 27 -11.71 -0.90 13.35
CA GLN A 27 -11.28 -2.30 13.48
C GLN A 27 -11.88 -3.25 12.42
N GLU A 28 -12.26 -2.72 11.25
CA GLU A 28 -12.75 -3.52 10.11
C GLU A 28 -11.60 -4.30 9.47
N ILE A 29 -10.36 -3.83 9.61
CA ILE A 29 -9.13 -4.44 9.10
C ILE A 29 -8.20 -4.74 10.28
N ARG A 30 -8.52 -5.79 11.06
CA ARG A 30 -7.88 -6.10 12.35
C ARG A 30 -6.39 -6.48 12.29
N ALA A 31 -5.89 -6.85 11.11
CA ALA A 31 -4.50 -7.28 10.91
C ALA A 31 -3.50 -6.11 10.92
N TRP A 32 -3.98 -4.85 10.94
CA TRP A 32 -3.15 -3.68 10.70
C TRP A 32 -3.38 -2.58 11.72
N GLU A 33 -2.29 -1.95 12.13
CA GLU A 33 -2.28 -0.78 13.00
C GLU A 33 -1.56 0.38 12.33
N VAL A 34 -2.05 1.60 12.57
CA VAL A 34 -1.41 2.83 12.07
C VAL A 34 -0.20 3.14 12.93
N ARG A 35 1.00 3.07 12.33
CA ARG A 35 2.25 3.47 12.98
C ARG A 35 2.60 4.94 12.73
N ARG A 36 2.26 5.47 11.55
CA ARG A 36 2.51 6.86 11.14
C ARG A 36 1.42 7.31 10.16
N LYS A 37 1.01 8.58 10.21
CA LYS A 37 -0.04 9.13 9.33
C LYS A 37 0.46 9.75 8.02
N SER A 38 1.70 10.24 7.97
CA SER A 38 2.25 10.89 6.78
C SER A 38 3.74 10.58 6.57
N PRO A 39 4.11 9.70 5.61
CA PRO A 39 3.20 8.85 4.82
C PRO A 39 2.49 7.82 5.71
N LEU A 40 1.28 7.41 5.32
CA LEU A 40 0.54 6.38 6.04
C LEU A 40 1.38 5.10 6.09
N THR A 41 1.75 4.69 7.29
CA THR A 41 2.56 3.50 7.53
C THR A 41 1.81 2.57 8.46
N LEU A 42 1.54 1.37 8.00
CA LEU A 42 0.89 0.33 8.75
C LEU A 42 1.91 -0.70 9.24
N VAL A 43 1.68 -1.23 10.43
CA VAL A 43 2.37 -2.41 10.97
C VAL A 43 1.37 -3.52 11.15
N HIS A 44 1.81 -4.77 10.94
CA HIS A 44 0.94 -5.91 11.16
C HIS A 44 0.76 -6.12 12.67
N SER A 45 -0.48 -6.26 13.13
CA SER A 45 -0.87 -6.33 14.56
C SER A 45 -0.50 -7.63 15.28
N GLY A 46 0.24 -8.54 14.63
CA GLY A 46 0.63 -9.81 15.23
C GLY A 46 2.10 -9.75 15.62
N ASP A 47 2.47 -10.16 16.83
CA ASP A 47 3.85 -10.09 17.35
C ASP A 47 4.89 -10.70 16.40
N ARG A 48 4.51 -11.82 15.74
CA ARG A 48 5.35 -12.50 14.73
C ARG A 48 5.66 -11.63 13.50
N TYR A 49 4.85 -10.63 13.22
CA TYR A 49 4.92 -9.77 12.04
C TYR A 49 5.03 -8.27 12.38
N ALA A 50 5.21 -7.92 13.65
CA ALA A 50 5.32 -6.53 14.11
C ALA A 50 6.50 -5.76 13.48
N SER A 51 7.50 -6.49 12.97
CA SER A 51 8.62 -5.92 12.23
C SER A 51 8.28 -5.54 10.79
N VAL A 52 7.15 -6.02 10.24
CA VAL A 52 6.73 -5.75 8.87
C VAL A 52 5.99 -4.43 8.80
N ARG A 53 6.43 -3.57 7.88
CA ARG A 53 5.89 -2.23 7.66
C ARG A 53 5.40 -2.09 6.23
N VAL A 54 4.19 -1.58 6.06
CA VAL A 54 3.63 -1.20 4.76
C VAL A 54 3.45 0.31 4.73
N MET A 55 4.23 0.99 3.90
CA MET A 55 4.17 2.43 3.73
C MET A 55 3.47 2.77 2.42
N PHE A 56 2.41 3.57 2.48
CA PHE A 56 1.67 4.05 1.31
C PHE A 56 2.17 5.44 0.92
N VAL A 57 2.68 5.56 -0.29
CA VAL A 57 3.28 6.81 -0.80
C VAL A 57 2.47 7.31 -2.00
N PRO A 58 1.83 8.49 -1.90
CA PRO A 58 1.10 9.11 -3.01
C PRO A 58 2.00 9.52 -4.17
N SER A 59 1.47 9.43 -5.39
CA SER A 59 2.07 10.02 -6.59
C SER A 59 2.27 11.53 -6.47
N GLY A 60 3.17 12.08 -7.29
CA GLY A 60 3.53 13.50 -7.25
C GLY A 60 4.39 13.92 -6.04
N THR A 61 4.69 13.02 -5.10
CA THR A 61 5.59 13.31 -3.97
C THR A 61 7.06 13.01 -4.32
N ARG A 62 8.00 13.72 -3.70
CA ARG A 62 9.44 13.41 -3.85
C ARG A 62 9.77 11.97 -3.41
N THR A 63 9.09 11.51 -2.35
CA THR A 63 9.24 10.14 -1.85
C THR A 63 8.78 9.11 -2.87
N PHE A 64 7.68 9.37 -3.58
CA PHE A 64 7.20 8.50 -4.66
C PHE A 64 8.25 8.37 -5.76
N ALA A 65 8.78 9.48 -6.25
CA ALA A 65 9.79 9.46 -7.32
C ALA A 65 11.02 8.63 -6.93
N ARG A 66 11.45 8.72 -5.67
CA ARG A 66 12.53 7.88 -5.12
C ARG A 66 12.14 6.41 -5.07
N VAL A 67 11.02 6.08 -4.44
CA VAL A 67 10.53 4.71 -4.25
C VAL A 67 10.28 4.02 -5.60
N ALA A 68 9.63 4.71 -6.54
CA ALA A 68 9.37 4.24 -7.89
C ALA A 68 10.67 3.93 -8.65
N ARG A 69 11.72 4.74 -8.43
CA ARG A 69 13.06 4.54 -8.99
C ARG A 69 13.75 3.31 -8.39
N GLU A 70 13.79 3.22 -7.07
CA GLU A 70 14.50 2.19 -6.32
C GLU A 70 13.88 0.80 -6.47
N GLY A 71 12.55 0.69 -6.44
CA GLY A 71 11.87 -0.61 -6.48
C GLY A 71 11.32 -1.00 -7.84
N LYS A 72 11.90 -0.45 -8.92
CA LYS A 72 11.72 -0.91 -10.30
C LYS A 72 10.25 -1.19 -10.68
N LEU A 73 9.36 -0.20 -10.54
CA LEU A 73 7.96 -0.34 -10.97
C LEU A 73 7.79 -0.81 -12.42
N GLY A 74 8.81 -0.68 -13.27
CA GLY A 74 8.85 -1.30 -14.60
C GLY A 74 7.63 -0.94 -15.44
N ALA A 75 6.93 -1.97 -15.92
CA ALA A 75 5.70 -1.84 -16.70
C ALA A 75 4.58 -1.07 -15.98
N PHE A 76 4.58 -1.05 -14.65
CA PHE A 76 3.57 -0.34 -13.85
C PHE A 76 3.82 1.16 -13.72
N ARG A 77 4.81 1.74 -14.40
CA ARG A 77 5.03 3.21 -14.41
C ARG A 77 4.13 3.97 -15.38
N SER A 78 3.55 3.30 -16.37
CA SER A 78 2.71 3.92 -17.39
C SER A 78 1.41 3.12 -17.58
N PRO A 79 0.24 3.65 -17.16
CA PRO A 79 0.07 4.94 -16.48
C PRO A 79 0.72 4.97 -15.09
N GLU A 80 1.04 6.16 -14.58
CA GLU A 80 1.60 6.33 -13.24
C GLU A 80 0.57 5.89 -12.19
N PRO A 81 0.93 5.03 -11.21
CA PRO A 81 0.01 4.61 -10.17
C PRO A 81 -0.25 5.75 -9.20
N ALA A 82 -1.47 5.82 -8.67
CA ALA A 82 -1.87 6.85 -7.71
C ALA A 82 -1.12 6.72 -6.38
N LEU A 83 -0.80 5.48 -5.96
CA LEU A 83 0.07 5.21 -4.82
C LEU A 83 1.03 4.06 -5.09
N VAL A 84 2.14 4.06 -4.37
CA VAL A 84 2.99 2.87 -4.21
C VAL A 84 2.97 2.46 -2.75
N ALA A 85 2.61 1.20 -2.48
CA ALA A 85 2.80 0.58 -1.17
C ALA A 85 4.16 -0.11 -1.12
N THR A 86 5.00 0.26 -0.15
CA THR A 86 6.32 -0.34 0.09
C THR A 86 6.26 -1.23 1.31
N ILE A 87 6.58 -2.51 1.12
CA ILE A 87 6.61 -3.54 2.17
C ILE A 87 8.07 -3.80 2.54
N THR A 88 8.38 -3.63 3.83
CA THR A 88 9.72 -3.89 4.41
C THR A 88 9.60 -4.79 5.65
N GLY A 89 10.56 -5.71 5.84
CA GLY A 89 10.57 -6.66 6.98
C GLY A 89 11.40 -7.91 6.67
N ALA A 90 11.91 -8.60 7.69
CA ALA A 90 12.98 -9.60 7.53
C ALA A 90 12.52 -11.01 7.10
N SER A 91 11.28 -11.43 7.36
CA SER A 91 10.94 -12.87 7.24
C SER A 91 9.50 -13.24 6.84
N SER A 92 8.70 -12.34 6.27
CA SER A 92 7.32 -12.67 5.83
C SER A 92 6.73 -11.74 4.77
N VAL A 93 7.57 -11.13 3.93
CA VAL A 93 7.14 -10.13 2.93
C VAL A 93 6.07 -10.70 2.00
N ASP A 94 6.20 -11.94 1.54
CA ASP A 94 5.23 -12.56 0.61
C ASP A 94 3.88 -12.86 1.26
N ARG A 95 3.87 -13.26 2.54
CA ARG A 95 2.59 -13.44 3.28
C ARG A 95 1.88 -12.11 3.45
N VAL A 96 2.63 -11.07 3.82
CA VAL A 96 2.09 -9.72 3.96
C VAL A 96 1.63 -9.17 2.61
N LEU A 97 2.34 -9.47 1.52
CA LEU A 97 1.88 -9.15 0.17
C LEU A 97 0.52 -9.80 -0.09
N GLY A 98 0.37 -11.10 0.18
CA GLY A 98 -0.90 -11.80 0.03
C GLY A 98 -2.04 -11.15 0.83
N PHE A 99 -1.79 -10.78 2.09
CA PHE A 99 -2.77 -10.06 2.91
C PHE A 99 -3.11 -8.68 2.35
N LEU A 100 -2.10 -7.91 1.96
CA LEU A 100 -2.29 -6.58 1.39
C LEU A 100 -3.12 -6.64 0.12
N VAL A 101 -2.78 -7.55 -0.80
CA VAL A 101 -3.54 -7.79 -2.04
C VAL A 101 -4.96 -8.23 -1.72
N GLY A 102 -5.14 -9.18 -0.80
CA GLY A 102 -6.47 -9.62 -0.36
C GLY A 102 -7.31 -8.51 0.25
N MET A 103 -6.71 -7.64 1.06
CA MET A 103 -7.36 -6.45 1.62
C MET A 103 -7.78 -5.47 0.53
N LEU A 104 -6.87 -5.15 -0.40
CA LEU A 104 -7.14 -4.24 -1.52
C LEU A 104 -8.27 -4.78 -2.41
N THR A 105 -8.28 -6.07 -2.69
CA THR A 105 -9.33 -6.72 -3.49
C THR A 105 -10.67 -6.74 -2.76
N ARG A 106 -10.70 -7.17 -1.48
CA ARG A 106 -11.94 -7.25 -0.68
C ARG A 106 -12.60 -5.88 -0.47
N HIS A 107 -11.77 -4.83 -0.36
CA HIS A 107 -12.24 -3.47 -0.11
C HIS A 107 -12.01 -2.54 -1.31
N ALA A 108 -11.92 -3.09 -2.53
CA ALA A 108 -11.54 -2.33 -3.72
C ALA A 108 -12.49 -1.14 -3.96
N GLU A 109 -13.79 -1.41 -4.05
CA GLU A 109 -14.82 -0.38 -4.26
C GLU A 109 -14.82 0.72 -3.18
N PRO A 110 -14.91 0.42 -1.87
CA PRO A 110 -14.91 1.47 -0.86
C PRO A 110 -13.60 2.26 -0.85
N LEU A 111 -12.45 1.59 -1.05
CA LEU A 111 -11.15 2.25 -1.15
C LEU A 111 -10.95 3.01 -2.46
N GLY A 112 -11.84 2.85 -3.44
CA GLY A 112 -11.71 3.44 -4.77
C GLY A 112 -10.57 2.86 -5.59
N VAL A 113 -10.14 1.64 -5.30
CA VAL A 113 -9.09 0.91 -6.04
C VAL A 113 -9.72 0.35 -7.32
N ILE A 114 -9.09 0.63 -8.45
CA ILE A 114 -9.49 0.12 -9.77
C ILE A 114 -8.47 -0.86 -10.36
N GLY A 115 -7.27 -0.91 -9.79
CA GLY A 115 -6.22 -1.81 -10.25
C GLY A 115 -5.07 -1.90 -9.26
N VAL A 116 -4.40 -3.05 -9.27
CA VAL A 116 -3.21 -3.33 -8.45
C VAL A 116 -2.15 -3.97 -9.35
N GLY A 117 -0.94 -3.42 -9.32
CA GLY A 117 0.22 -3.97 -10.02
C GLY A 117 1.25 -4.48 -9.02
N ILE A 118 1.70 -5.72 -9.19
CA ILE A 118 2.75 -6.31 -8.36
C ILE A 118 3.97 -6.52 -9.28
N PRO A 119 5.05 -5.74 -9.11
CA PRO A 119 6.31 -5.99 -9.80
C PRO A 119 6.81 -7.38 -9.43
N LEU A 120 7.03 -8.22 -10.43
CA LEU A 120 7.80 -9.44 -10.27
C LEU A 120 9.23 -9.00 -9.96
N THR A 121 9.74 -9.39 -8.80
CA THR A 121 11.18 -9.36 -8.54
C THR A 121 11.77 -10.64 -9.12
N GLU A 122 12.56 -10.51 -10.19
CA GLU A 122 13.48 -11.55 -10.64
C GLU A 122 14.48 -11.93 -9.54
#